data_AF-A0A2T0Y8M8-F1
#
_entry.id   AF-A0A2T0Y8M8-F1
#
_cell.length_a   1.000
_cell.length_b   1.000
_cell.length_c   1.000
_cell.angle_alpha   90.00
_cell.angle_beta   90.00
_cell.angle_gamma   90.00
#
_symmetry.space_group_name_H-M   'P 1'
#
loop_
_entity.id
_entity.type
_entity.pdbx_description
1 polymer ?
#
loop_
_entity_poly.entity_id
_entity_poly.type
_entity_poly.pdbx_seq_one_letter_code
_entity_poly.pdbx_strand_id
1 'polypeptide(L)'
;MFSMGLSGLVMVILQMLLPLVTAVAVVVIAVTMVRGGSPARAAGAPTDRPGLLEQRLHHLDRLHDAGRITDDERAEARARLLGTL
;
A
#
# COMPACT_ATOMS: atom_id res chain seq x y z
N MET A 1 15.04 29.35 37.20
CA MET A 1 13.90 28.44 36.92
C MET A 1 13.17 29.02 35.72
N PHE A 2 13.42 28.45 34.54
CA PHE A 2 13.02 29.02 33.26
C PHE A 2 11.50 29.05 33.14
N SER A 3 10.94 30.26 33.02
CA SER A 3 9.62 30.49 32.46
C SER A 3 9.69 30.07 31.00
N MET A 4 9.45 28.77 30.76
CA MET A 4 9.31 28.22 29.43
C MET A 4 7.92 28.66 28.97
N GLY A 5 7.82 29.91 28.50
CA GLY A 5 6.57 30.49 28.01
C GLY A 5 5.94 29.55 26.99
N LEU A 6 4.61 29.62 26.84
CA LEU A 6 3.84 28.77 25.94
C LEU A 6 4.53 28.55 24.57
N SER A 7 5.16 29.59 24.02
CA SER A 7 5.96 29.54 22.79
C SER A 7 7.17 28.59 22.83
N GLY A 8 7.89 28.51 23.95
CA GLY A 8 9.03 27.59 24.11
C GLY A 8 8.58 26.13 24.17
N LEU A 9 7.45 25.85 24.82
CA LEU A 9 6.86 24.52 24.87
C LEU A 9 6.34 24.09 23.49
N VAL A 10 5.69 25.00 22.74
CA VAL A 10 5.28 24.78 21.35
C VAL A 10 6.48 24.52 20.44
N MET A 11 7.59 25.26 20.60
CA MET A 11 8.81 25.07 19.81
C MET A 11 9.42 23.68 20.02
N VAL A 12 9.45 23.19 21.27
CA VAL A 12 9.95 21.85 21.60
C VAL A 12 9.05 20.76 21.03
N ILE A 13 7.73 20.92 21.13
CA ILE A 13 6.77 19.99 20.52
C ILE A 13 6.95 19.94 19.00
N LEU A 14 7.12 21.10 18.35
CA LEU A 14 7.34 21.18 16.92
C LEU A 14 8.65 20.49 16.50
N GLN A 15 9.73 20.68 17.26
CA GLN A 15 11.01 19.99 17.02
C GLN A 15 10.92 18.47 17.20
N MET A 16 10.08 17.99 18.12
CA MET A 16 9.81 16.56 18.32
C MET A 16 8.93 15.98 17.19
N LEU A 17 7.98 16.76 16.69
CA LEU A 17 7.08 16.33 15.61
C LEU A 17 7.76 16.31 14.24
N LEU A 18 8.71 17.22 13.98
CA LEU A 18 9.43 17.29 12.71
C LEU A 18 10.07 15.96 12.27
N PRO A 19 10.88 15.26 13.10
CA PRO A 19 11.47 13.98 12.72
C PRO A 19 10.41 12.88 12.60
N LEU A 20 9.34 12.93 13.41
CA LEU A 20 8.24 11.97 13.32
C LEU A 20 7.51 12.09 11.98
N VAL A 21 7.14 13.30 11.58
CA VAL A 21 6.48 13.58 10.29
C VAL A 21 7.39 13.18 9.13
N THR A 22 8.69 13.48 9.24
CA THR A 22 9.66 13.12 8.20
C THR A 22 9.81 11.60 8.07
N ALA A 23 9.91 10.87 9.19
CA ALA A 23 9.96 9.42 9.21
C ALA A 23 8.70 8.79 8.60
N VAL A 24 7.52 9.30 8.96
CA VAL A 24 6.24 8.85 8.38
C VAL A 24 6.21 9.13 6.88
N ALA A 25 6.62 10.31 6.42
CA ALA A 25 6.68 10.65 5.00
C ALA A 25 7.62 9.71 4.22
N VAL A 26 8.79 9.41 4.76
CA VAL A 26 9.74 8.46 4.15
C VAL A 26 9.14 7.06 4.07
N VAL A 27 8.48 6.58 5.13
CA VAL A 27 7.80 5.28 5.13
C VAL A 27 6.67 5.26 4.10
N VAL A 28 5.87 6.32 4.01
CA VAL A 28 4.80 6.43 3.01
C VAL A 28 5.38 6.42 1.60
N ILE A 29 6.44 7.18 1.31
CA ILE A 29 7.12 7.19 0.01
C ILE A 29 7.71 5.81 -0.30
N ALA A 30 8.35 5.16 0.67
CA ALA A 30 8.89 3.82 0.49
C ALA A 30 7.77 2.81 0.21
N VAL A 31 6.66 2.86 0.95
CA VAL A 31 5.50 1.99 0.75
C VAL A 31 4.82 2.28 -0.57
N THR A 32 4.69 3.55 -1.00
CA THR A 32 4.13 3.90 -2.31
C THR A 32 5.09 3.60 -3.45
N MET A 33 6.40 3.59 -3.25
CA MET A 33 7.35 3.07 -4.25
C MET A 33 7.41 1.54 -4.26
N VAL A 34 7.17 0.87 -3.14
CA VAL A 34 7.08 -0.60 -3.09
C VAL A 34 5.72 -1.08 -3.63
N ARG A 35 4.63 -0.36 -3.36
CA ARG A 35 3.29 -0.64 -3.89
C ARG A 35 3.10 -0.12 -5.33
N GLY A 36 3.61 1.07 -5.62
CA GLY A 36 3.58 1.73 -6.94
C GLY A 36 4.76 1.37 -7.84
N GLY A 37 5.73 0.62 -7.32
CA GLY A 37 6.76 -0.10 -8.06
C GLY A 37 6.24 -1.42 -8.64
N SER A 38 4.92 -1.60 -8.76
CA SER A 38 4.39 -2.31 -9.90
C SER A 38 4.46 -1.31 -11.06
N PRO A 39 5.53 -1.33 -11.88
CA PRO A 39 5.66 -0.37 -12.96
C PRO A 39 4.42 -0.46 -13.85
N ALA A 40 4.02 0.69 -14.37
CA ALA A 40 3.09 0.86 -15.45
C ALA A 40 3.47 0.02 -16.70
N ARG A 41 3.26 -1.31 -16.63
CA ARG A 41 3.44 -2.28 -17.70
C ARG A 41 2.32 -3.31 -17.66
N ALA A 42 1.09 -2.85 -17.74
CA ALA A 42 -0.01 -3.60 -18.33
C ALA A 42 -1.24 -2.70 -18.56
N ALA A 43 -1.05 -1.52 -19.16
CA ALA A 43 -2.12 -0.91 -19.97
C ALA A 43 -2.24 -1.65 -21.33
N GLY A 44 -2.15 -2.99 -21.29
CA GLY A 44 -2.35 -3.88 -22.41
C GLY A 44 -3.72 -4.50 -22.24
N ALA A 45 -4.61 -4.15 -23.16
CA ALA A 45 -5.95 -4.67 -23.37
C ALA A 45 -6.11 -6.19 -23.07
N PRO A 46 -7.31 -6.62 -22.66
CA PRO A 46 -7.58 -7.95 -22.11
C PRO A 46 -7.20 -9.00 -23.14
N THR A 47 -6.15 -9.77 -22.86
CA THR A 47 -5.82 -10.93 -23.68
C THR A 47 -6.55 -12.11 -23.04
N ASP A 48 -7.70 -12.44 -23.60
CA ASP A 48 -8.43 -13.72 -23.43
C ASP A 48 -7.51 -14.88 -23.82
N ARG A 49 -6.52 -15.18 -22.98
CA ARG A 49 -5.73 -16.39 -23.06
C ARG A 49 -6.05 -17.21 -21.82
N PRO A 50 -6.50 -18.46 -21.94
CA PRO A 50 -6.91 -19.28 -20.79
C PRO A 50 -5.81 -19.38 -19.71
N GLY A 51 -4.53 -19.45 -20.12
CA GLY A 51 -3.42 -19.49 -19.15
C GLY A 51 -3.17 -18.18 -18.36
N LEU A 52 -3.70 -17.03 -18.81
CA LEU A 52 -3.56 -15.76 -18.10
C LEU A 52 -4.49 -15.69 -16.88
N LEU A 53 -5.65 -16.35 -16.94
CA LEU A 53 -6.60 -16.39 -15.83
C LEU A 53 -6.05 -17.25 -14.68
N GLU A 54 -5.53 -18.44 -14.99
CA GLU A 54 -4.87 -19.32 -14.00
C GLU A 54 -3.67 -18.63 -13.36
N GLN A 55 -2.87 -17.90 -14.15
CA GLN A 55 -1.74 -17.13 -13.64
C GLN A 55 -2.18 -16.02 -12.68
N ARG A 56 -3.29 -15.33 -12.98
CA ARG A 56 -3.87 -14.29 -12.12
C ARG A 56 -4.44 -14.86 -10.83
N LEU A 57 -5.13 -15.99 -10.89
CA LEU A 57 -5.64 -16.67 -9.69
C LEU A 57 -4.50 -17.15 -8.79
N HIS A 58 -3.46 -17.76 -9.36
CA HIS A 58 -2.29 -18.18 -8.60
C HIS A 58 -1.53 -16.98 -8.01
N HIS A 59 -1.51 -15.83 -8.69
CA HIS A 59 -0.94 -14.61 -8.13
C HIS A 59 -1.76 -14.11 -6.93
N LEU A 60 -3.09 -14.16 -7.03
CA LEU A 60 -4.00 -13.79 -5.94
C LEU A 60 -3.78 -14.65 -4.69
N ASP A 61 -3.66 -15.97 -4.87
CA ASP A 61 -3.39 -16.91 -3.77
C ASP A 61 -2.03 -16.61 -3.11
N ARG A 62 -1.00 -16.32 -3.90
CA ARG A 62 0.31 -15.92 -3.34
C ARG A 62 0.25 -14.63 -2.53
N LEU A 63 -0.60 -13.68 -2.92
CA LEU A 63 -0.78 -12.43 -2.16
C LEU A 63 -1.50 -12.70 -0.83
N HIS A 64 -2.47 -13.62 -0.83
CA HIS A 64 -3.17 -14.03 0.38
C HIS A 64 -2.26 -14.79 1.35
N ASP A 65 -1.51 -15.78 0.85
CA ASP A 65 -0.55 -16.55 1.65
C ASP A 65 0.56 -15.66 2.25
N ALA A 66 0.95 -14.61 1.53
CA ALA A 66 1.89 -13.60 2.01
C ALA A 66 1.27 -12.60 3.02
N GLY A 67 -0.02 -12.75 3.36
CA GLY A 67 -0.74 -11.84 4.25
C GLY A 67 -0.89 -10.41 3.70
N ARG A 68 -0.78 -10.23 2.37
CA ARG A 68 -0.87 -8.92 1.71
C ARG A 68 -2.29 -8.50 1.42
N ILE A 69 -3.20 -9.46 1.27
CA ILE A 69 -4.64 -9.26 1.09
C ILE A 69 -5.40 -10.17 2.06
N THR A 70 -6.55 -9.68 2.53
CA THR A 70 -7.49 -10.43 3.37
C THR A 70 -8.27 -11.46 2.55
N ASP A 71 -8.96 -12.37 3.24
CA ASP A 71 -9.78 -13.39 2.57
C ASP A 71 -10.96 -12.77 1.80
N ASP A 72 -11.57 -11.70 2.34
CA ASP A 72 -12.64 -10.94 1.67
C ASP A 72 -12.14 -10.30 0.36
N GLU A 73 -10.96 -9.67 0.38
CA GLU A 73 -10.34 -9.07 -0.82
C GLU A 73 -9.99 -10.13 -1.87
N ARG A 74 -9.54 -11.31 -1.43
CA ARG A 74 -9.29 -12.46 -2.30
C ARG A 74 -10.58 -12.95 -2.95
N ALA A 75 -11.65 -13.12 -2.18
CA ALA A 75 -12.94 -13.57 -2.68
C ALA A 75 -13.53 -12.59 -3.73
N GLU A 76 -13.49 -11.30 -3.44
CA GLU A 76 -13.99 -10.25 -4.34
C GLU A 76 -13.17 -10.16 -5.64
N ALA A 77 -11.84 -10.18 -5.54
CA ALA A 77 -10.98 -10.16 -6.73
C ALA A 77 -11.10 -11.45 -7.56
N ARG A 78 -11.29 -12.61 -6.93
CA ARG A 78 -11.58 -13.87 -7.63
C ARG A 78 -12.91 -13.83 -8.37
N ALA A 79 -13.96 -13.29 -7.74
CA ALA A 79 -15.28 -13.13 -8.37
C ALA A 79 -15.21 -12.18 -9.58
N ARG A 80 -14.47 -11.07 -9.47
CA ARG A 80 -14.19 -10.17 -10.60
C ARG A 80 -13.45 -10.86 -11.74
N LEU A 81 -12.46 -11.70 -11.44
CA LEU A 81 -11.69 -12.43 -12.45
C LEU A 81 -12.51 -13.52 -13.16
N LEU A 82 -13.44 -14.16 -12.44
CA LEU A 82 -14.32 -15.20 -12.99
C LEU A 82 -15.58 -14.62 -13.67
N GLY A 83 -15.79 -13.30 -13.61
CA GLY A 83 -16.97 -12.64 -14.17
C GLY A 83 -18.28 -13.02 -13.46
N THR A 84 -18.21 -13.36 -12.17
CA THR A 84 -19.37 -13.80 -11.37
C THR A 84 -20.04 -12.67 -10.57
N LEU A 85 -19.74 -11.40 -10.90
CA LEU A 85 -20.29 -10.18 -10.31
C LEU A 85 -20.81 -9.24 -11.40
#